data_AF-A0A8C2WEE6-F1
#
_entry.id   AF-A0A8C2WEE6-F1
#
_cell.length_a   1.000
_cell.length_b   1.000
_cell.length_c   1.000
_cell.angle_alpha   90.00
_cell.angle_beta   90.00
_cell.angle_gamma   90.00
#
_symmetry.space_group_name_H-M   'P 1'
#
loop_
_entity.id
_entity.type
_entity.pdbx_description
1 polymer ?
#
loop_
_entity_poly.entity_id
_entity_poly.type
_entity_poly.pdbx_seq_one_letter_code
_entity_poly.pdbx_strand_id
1 'polypeptide(L)'
;MLGLKIRLLTVASQMLQEEREQKKKEREDCLEERLPPLNLSGLSLQDLLDLCKDLHLKIDVVDEEWYDINLKVSKNNKEIENMNLKIIEIQSKFKKPTLKRVKISAEDMLSILLGSKHKESIDFKANLKTVKKEEEKKEEVTDWRKNVEAMSGMEGRKKLFDT
;
A
#
# COMPACT_ATOMS: atom_id res chain seq x y z
N MET A 1 0.41 29.37 7.70
CA MET A 1 1.33 28.21 7.52
C MET A 1 2.44 28.42 6.48
N LEU A 2 2.21 29.14 5.36
CA LEU A 2 3.24 29.32 4.32
C LEU A 2 4.47 30.14 4.78
N GLY A 3 4.26 31.25 5.50
CA GLY A 3 5.36 32.11 5.96
C GLY A 3 6.35 31.40 6.90
N LEU A 4 5.88 30.49 7.75
CA LEU A 4 6.74 29.67 8.61
C LEU A 4 7.58 28.67 7.80
N LYS A 5 6.98 28.01 6.80
CA LYS A 5 7.70 27.10 5.91
C LYS A 5 8.82 27.80 5.13
N ILE A 6 8.54 29.00 4.62
CA ILE A 6 9.55 29.80 3.91
C ILE A 6 10.71 30.13 4.85
N ARG A 7 10.43 30.66 6.05
CA ARG A 7 11.48 30.98 7.03
C ARG A 7 12.31 29.76 7.41
N LEU A 8 11.67 28.60 7.62
CA LEU A 8 12.38 27.36 7.93
C LEU A 8 13.33 26.94 6.80
N LEU A 9 12.86 26.99 5.55
CA LEU A 9 13.69 26.66 4.38
C LEU A 9 14.85 27.64 4.19
N THR A 10 14.62 28.94 4.43
CA THR A 10 15.67 29.95 4.36
C THR A 10 16.77 29.67 5.37
N VAL A 11 16.40 29.40 6.63
CA VAL A 11 17.38 29.08 7.69
C VAL A 11 18.10 27.77 7.38
N ALA A 12 17.38 26.72 6.97
CA ALA A 12 17.99 25.44 6.62
C ALA A 12 18.99 25.57 5.45
N SER A 13 18.67 26.39 4.44
CA SER A 13 19.58 26.66 3.32
C SER A 13 20.84 27.39 3.77
N GLN A 14 20.71 28.35 4.70
CA GLN A 14 21.85 29.06 5.26
C GLN A 14 22.75 28.11 6.07
N MET A 15 22.16 27.31 6.96
CA MET A 15 22.91 26.31 7.73
C MET A 15 23.65 25.30 6.84
N LEU A 16 23.01 24.86 5.75
CA LEU A 16 23.65 23.96 4.78
C LEU A 16 24.83 24.63 4.06
N GLN A 17 24.75 25.93 3.79
CA GLN A 17 25.87 26.66 3.19
C GLN A 17 27.03 26.78 4.20
N GLU A 18 26.74 27.18 5.43
CA GLU A 18 27.74 27.27 6.51
C GLU A 18 28.43 25.92 6.75
N GLU A 19 27.67 24.82 6.79
CA GLU A 19 28.23 23.46 6.91
C GLU A 19 29.16 23.10 5.74
N ARG A 20 28.82 23.51 4.51
CA ARG A 20 29.67 23.26 3.33
C ARG A 20 30.98 24.03 3.39
N GLU A 21 30.92 25.29 3.80
CA GLU A 21 32.11 26.14 3.96
C GLU A 21 33.02 25.60 5.06
N GLN A 22 32.43 25.19 6.20
CA GLN A 22 33.15 24.58 7.31
C GLN A 22 33.82 23.27 6.88
N LYS A 23 33.12 22.36 6.18
CA LYS A 23 33.72 21.12 5.65
C LYS A 23 34.84 21.37 4.65
N LYS A 24 34.74 22.43 3.84
CA LYS A 24 35.80 22.81 2.90
C LYS A 24 37.06 23.24 3.68
N LYS A 25 36.88 24.07 4.71
CA LYS A 25 37.99 24.52 5.56
C LYS A 25 38.62 23.35 6.32
N GLU A 26 37.83 22.49 6.95
CA GLU A 26 38.32 21.29 7.65
C GLU A 26 39.11 20.36 6.72
N ARG A 27 38.69 20.25 5.45
CA ARG A 27 39.44 19.52 4.43
C ARG A 27 40.79 20.18 4.14
N GLU A 28 40.83 21.50 3.97
CA GLU A 28 42.07 22.24 3.73
C GLU A 28 43.03 22.10 4.91
N ASP A 29 42.55 22.31 6.14
CA ASP A 29 43.32 22.17 7.38
C ASP A 29 43.90 20.73 7.53
N CYS A 30 43.07 19.71 7.29
CA CYS A 30 43.50 18.30 7.35
C CYS A 30 44.54 17.95 6.26
N LEU A 31 44.41 18.51 5.06
CA LEU A 31 45.38 18.29 3.98
C LEU A 31 46.71 18.99 4.28
N GLU A 32 46.68 20.18 4.86
CA GLU A 32 47.89 20.90 5.25
C GLU A 32 48.66 20.16 6.36
N GLU A 33 47.95 19.57 7.32
CA GLU A 33 48.56 18.72 8.36
C GLU A 33 49.15 17.42 7.80
N ARG A 34 48.40 16.71 6.94
CA ARG A 34 48.84 15.41 6.39
C ARG A 34 49.90 15.53 5.30
N LEU A 35 49.86 16.61 4.52
CA LEU A 35 50.71 16.82 3.36
C LEU A 35 51.26 18.26 3.37
N PRO A 36 52.16 18.58 4.30
CA PRO A 36 52.80 19.89 4.32
C PRO A 36 53.60 20.13 3.03
N PRO A 37 53.73 21.39 2.59
CA PRO A 37 54.52 21.72 1.40
C PRO A 37 55.94 21.18 1.47
N LEU A 38 56.40 20.54 0.40
CA LEU A 38 57.75 20.00 0.33
C LEU A 38 58.78 21.13 0.29
N ASN A 39 59.70 21.12 1.26
CA ASN A 39 60.87 21.98 1.22
C ASN A 39 62.09 21.19 0.73
N LEU A 40 62.48 21.42 -0.52
CA LEU A 40 63.62 20.74 -1.13
C LEU A 40 64.93 21.52 -1.02
N SER A 41 64.87 22.75 -0.51
CA SER A 41 66.03 23.64 -0.45
C SER A 41 67.01 23.19 0.65
N GLY A 42 68.30 23.13 0.30
CA GLY A 42 69.36 22.74 1.24
C GLY A 42 69.48 21.23 1.50
N LEU A 43 68.67 20.38 0.86
CA LEU A 43 68.82 18.92 0.95
C LEU A 43 70.04 18.45 0.14
N SER A 44 70.76 17.46 0.68
CA SER A 44 71.79 16.76 -0.10
C SER A 44 71.16 15.81 -1.13
N LEU A 45 71.96 15.33 -2.08
CA LEU A 45 71.49 14.33 -3.05
C LEU A 45 70.96 13.06 -2.35
N GLN A 46 71.61 12.64 -1.27
CA GLN A 46 71.21 11.44 -0.52
C GLN A 46 69.86 11.65 0.16
N ASP A 47 69.67 12.80 0.83
CA ASP A 47 68.40 13.13 1.49
C ASP A 47 67.25 13.20 0.49
N LEU A 48 67.51 13.74 -0.71
CA LEU A 48 66.52 13.78 -1.78
C LEU A 48 66.13 12.38 -2.28
N LEU A 49 67.11 11.48 -2.43
CA LEU A 49 66.85 10.09 -2.82
C LEU A 49 66.04 9.35 -1.77
N ASP A 50 66.33 9.56 -0.49
CA ASP A 50 65.61 8.91 0.60
C ASP A 50 64.19 9.48 0.74
N LEU A 51 64.01 10.79 0.59
CA LEU A 51 62.68 11.42 0.50
C LEU A 51 61.83 10.83 -0.64
N CYS A 52 62.42 10.63 -1.82
CA CYS A 52 61.72 10.04 -2.96
C CYS A 52 61.25 8.60 -2.67
N LYS A 53 62.08 7.79 -2.00
CA LYS A 53 61.69 6.42 -1.59
C LYS A 53 60.57 6.45 -0.56
N ASP A 54 60.67 7.34 0.44
CA ASP A 54 59.65 7.49 1.48
C ASP A 54 58.31 7.94 0.91
N LEU A 55 58.31 8.90 -0.03
CA LEU A 55 57.10 9.33 -0.71
C LEU A 55 56.49 8.20 -1.53
N HIS A 56 57.29 7.42 -2.25
CA HIS A 56 56.80 6.26 -3.00
C HIS A 56 56.12 5.24 -2.08
N LEU A 57 56.75 4.88 -0.96
CA LEU A 57 56.15 3.94 0.01
C LEU A 57 54.85 4.49 0.62
N LYS A 58 54.78 5.80 0.89
CA LYS A 58 53.56 6.44 1.39
C LYS A 58 52.43 6.40 0.36
N ILE A 59 52.73 6.56 -0.93
CA ILE A 59 51.71 6.46 -1.99
C ILE A 59 51.05 5.08 -1.95
N ASP A 60 51.85 4.01 -1.89
CA ASP A 60 51.32 2.64 -1.86
C ASP A 60 50.35 2.43 -0.68
N VAL A 61 50.71 2.90 0.52
CA VAL A 61 49.86 2.82 1.72
C VAL A 61 48.59 3.66 1.58
N VAL A 62 48.70 4.90 1.11
CA VAL A 62 47.55 5.80 0.96
C VAL A 62 46.58 5.30 -0.11
N ASP A 63 47.09 4.69 -1.18
CA ASP A 63 46.26 4.11 -2.24
C ASP A 63 45.47 2.90 -1.73
N GLU A 64 46.07 2.07 -0.87
CA GLU A 64 45.36 0.97 -0.19
C GLU A 64 44.24 1.51 0.73
N GLU A 65 44.54 2.50 1.57
CA GLU A 65 43.54 3.16 2.43
C GLU A 65 42.40 3.78 1.61
N TRP A 66 42.73 4.45 0.50
CA TRP A 66 41.77 5.06 -0.41
C TRP A 66 40.87 4.02 -1.06
N TYR A 67 41.43 2.88 -1.49
CA TYR A 67 40.68 1.77 -2.04
C TYR A 67 39.66 1.23 -1.03
N ASP A 68 40.07 1.00 0.21
CA ASP A 68 39.21 0.52 1.29
C ASP A 68 38.06 1.49 1.61
N ILE A 69 38.36 2.79 1.67
CA ILE A 69 37.34 3.84 1.89
C ILE A 69 36.35 3.84 0.73
N ASN A 70 36.81 3.76 -0.52
CA ASN A 70 35.93 3.72 -1.69
C ASN A 70 35.04 2.48 -1.70
N LEU A 71 35.56 1.33 -1.30
CA LEU A 71 34.74 0.13 -1.17
C LEU A 71 33.62 0.33 -0.13
N LYS A 72 33.91 0.95 1.01
CA LYS A 72 32.89 1.27 2.03
C LYS A 72 31.84 2.24 1.48
N VAL A 73 32.27 3.32 0.80
CA VAL A 73 31.35 4.28 0.16
C VAL A 73 30.47 3.59 -0.91
N SER A 74 31.06 2.72 -1.73
CA SER A 74 30.34 1.96 -2.75
C SER A 74 29.28 1.03 -2.14
N LYS A 75 29.60 0.34 -1.03
CA LYS A 75 28.64 -0.48 -0.28
C LYS A 75 27.46 0.36 0.23
N ASN A 76 27.76 1.50 0.84
CA ASN A 76 26.72 2.41 1.35
C ASN A 76 25.83 2.94 0.22
N ASN A 77 26.41 3.30 -0.93
CA ASN A 77 25.64 3.76 -2.09
C ASN A 77 24.68 2.67 -2.62
N LYS A 78 25.15 1.42 -2.71
CA LYS A 78 24.31 0.28 -3.10
C LYS A 78 23.17 0.04 -2.10
N GLU A 79 23.44 0.20 -0.81
CA GLU A 79 22.41 0.06 0.22
C GLU A 79 21.36 1.18 0.11
N ILE A 80 21.79 2.43 -0.08
CA ILE A 80 20.89 3.57 -0.33
C ILE A 80 20.03 3.34 -1.57
N GLU A 81 20.61 2.87 -2.67
CA GLU A 81 19.89 2.54 -3.89
C GLU A 81 18.82 1.46 -3.65
N ASN A 82 19.20 0.38 -2.97
CA ASN A 82 18.27 -0.69 -2.59
C ASN A 82 17.13 -0.17 -1.68
N MET A 83 17.45 0.68 -0.71
CA MET A 83 16.43 1.29 0.15
C MET A 83 15.50 2.21 -0.63
N ASN A 84 16.02 2.99 -1.58
CA ASN A 84 15.22 3.84 -2.45
C ASN A 84 14.25 3.00 -3.31
N LEU A 85 14.70 1.87 -3.85
CA LEU A 85 13.82 0.93 -4.58
C LEU A 85 12.69 0.41 -3.68
N LYS A 86 13.00 0.01 -2.44
CA LYS A 86 11.98 -0.41 -1.45
C LYS A 86 10.99 0.71 -1.13
N ILE A 87 11.45 1.94 -0.98
CA ILE A 87 10.58 3.11 -0.76
C ILE A 87 9.63 3.29 -1.95
N ILE A 88 10.14 3.21 -3.18
CA ILE A 88 9.33 3.33 -4.40
C ILE A 88 8.30 2.20 -4.47
N GLU A 89 8.69 0.95 -4.17
CA GLU A 89 7.78 -0.19 -4.14
C GLU A 89 6.64 0.03 -3.13
N ILE A 90 6.96 0.42 -1.90
CA ILE A 90 5.96 0.72 -0.86
C ILE A 90 5.06 1.86 -1.31
N GLN A 91 5.62 2.97 -1.79
CA GLN A 91 4.84 4.11 -2.28
C GLN A 91 3.92 3.73 -3.44
N SER A 92 4.36 2.83 -4.34
CA SER A 92 3.57 2.32 -5.44
C SER A 92 2.40 1.43 -4.99
N LYS A 93 2.63 0.55 -4.00
CA LYS A 93 1.60 -0.32 -3.40
C LYS A 93 0.54 0.48 -2.66
N PHE A 94 0.94 1.56 -2.00
CA PHE A 94 0.06 2.41 -1.18
C PHE A 94 -0.30 3.75 -1.84
N LYS A 95 -0.23 3.86 -3.18
CA LYS A 95 -0.70 5.07 -3.87
C LYS A 95 -2.12 5.35 -3.45
N LYS A 96 -2.34 6.49 -2.78
CA LYS A 96 -3.66 6.97 -2.40
C LYS A 96 -4.55 6.93 -3.65
N PRO A 97 -5.62 6.13 -3.67
CA PRO A 97 -6.50 6.06 -4.84
C PRO A 97 -6.96 7.46 -5.19
N THR A 98 -6.84 7.84 -6.47
CA THR A 98 -7.38 9.12 -6.92
C THR A 98 -8.89 9.07 -6.71
N LEU A 99 -9.40 9.98 -5.86
CA LEU A 99 -10.83 10.10 -5.63
C LEU A 99 -11.47 10.52 -6.94
N LYS A 100 -12.07 9.56 -7.66
CA LYS A 100 -12.88 9.87 -8.84
C LYS A 100 -14.10 10.64 -8.35
N ARG A 101 -14.44 11.74 -9.03
CA ARG A 101 -15.72 12.42 -8.83
C ARG A 101 -16.81 11.44 -9.26
N VAL A 102 -17.42 10.76 -8.29
CA VAL A 102 -18.57 9.88 -8.54
C VAL A 102 -19.72 10.79 -8.93
N LYS A 103 -20.16 10.70 -10.19
CA LYS A 103 -21.44 11.30 -10.59
C LYS A 103 -22.52 10.52 -9.86
N ILE A 104 -23.50 11.23 -9.30
CA ILE A 104 -24.70 10.62 -8.70
C ILE A 104 -25.25 9.62 -9.73
N SER A 105 -25.48 8.37 -9.31
CA SER A 105 -26.00 7.33 -10.20
C SER A 105 -27.38 7.73 -10.72
N ALA A 106 -27.80 7.16 -11.86
CA ALA A 106 -29.13 7.47 -12.38
C ALA A 106 -30.22 7.09 -11.36
N GLU A 107 -30.08 5.97 -10.65
CA GLU A 107 -30.99 5.60 -9.56
C GLU A 107 -30.98 6.61 -8.41
N ASP A 108 -29.81 7.06 -7.95
CA ASP A 108 -29.73 8.03 -6.85
C ASP A 108 -30.30 9.39 -7.28
N MET A 109 -30.05 9.80 -8.52
CA MET A 109 -30.59 11.04 -9.08
C MET A 109 -32.12 10.96 -9.22
N LEU A 110 -32.64 9.82 -9.68
CA LEU A 110 -34.08 9.57 -9.78
C LEU A 110 -34.74 9.50 -8.40
N SER A 111 -34.10 8.88 -7.42
CA SER A 111 -34.57 8.84 -6.02
C SER A 111 -34.66 10.23 -5.41
N ILE A 112 -33.68 11.10 -5.69
CA ILE A 112 -33.67 12.50 -5.26
C ILE A 112 -34.73 13.33 -5.99
N LEU A 113 -34.90 13.16 -7.30
CA LEU A 113 -35.82 13.95 -8.13
C LEU A 113 -37.29 13.54 -7.98
N LEU A 114 -37.57 12.24 -7.83
CA LEU A 114 -38.93 11.69 -7.81
C LEU A 114 -39.42 11.37 -6.38
N GLY A 115 -38.53 11.45 -5.39
CA GLY A 115 -38.82 11.10 -4.00
C GLY A 115 -39.25 9.64 -3.85
N SER A 116 -39.89 9.31 -2.73
CA SER A 116 -40.28 7.94 -2.36
C SER A 116 -41.34 7.28 -3.25
N LYS A 117 -41.77 7.92 -4.35
CA LYS A 117 -42.87 7.43 -5.21
C LYS A 117 -42.45 6.37 -6.23
N HIS A 118 -41.16 6.19 -6.49
CA HIS A 118 -40.63 5.07 -7.30
C HIS A 118 -39.66 4.25 -6.46
N LYS A 119 -40.21 3.57 -5.45
CA LYS A 119 -39.53 2.51 -4.72
C LYS A 119 -40.06 1.14 -5.17
N GLU A 120 -40.30 0.98 -6.46
CA GLU A 120 -40.45 -0.36 -7.03
C GLU A 120 -39.05 -0.93 -7.16
N SER A 121 -38.73 -1.88 -6.28
CA SER A 121 -37.59 -2.78 -6.45
C SER A 121 -37.56 -3.22 -7.91
N ILE A 122 -36.48 -2.94 -8.64
CA ILE A 122 -36.22 -3.59 -9.92
C ILE A 122 -35.80 -5.04 -9.59
N ASP A 123 -36.74 -5.77 -8.99
CA ASP A 123 -36.64 -7.20 -8.85
C ASP A 123 -36.89 -7.73 -10.25
N PHE A 124 -35.84 -8.23 -10.90
CA PHE A 124 -35.97 -8.95 -12.17
C PHE A 124 -37.00 -10.09 -12.08
N LYS A 125 -37.25 -10.57 -10.85
CA LYS A 125 -38.25 -11.58 -10.50
C LYS A 125 -39.69 -11.07 -10.48
N ALA A 126 -39.93 -9.77 -10.34
CA ALA A 126 -41.27 -9.19 -10.25
C ALA A 126 -42.05 -9.26 -11.58
N ASN A 127 -41.34 -9.29 -12.72
CA ASN A 127 -41.94 -9.46 -14.05
C ASN A 127 -42.11 -10.93 -14.49
N LEU A 128 -41.73 -11.91 -13.65
CA LEU A 128 -41.95 -13.32 -13.94
C LEU A 128 -43.34 -13.74 -13.43
N LYS A 129 -44.18 -14.31 -14.31
CA LYS A 129 -45.50 -14.84 -13.94
C LYS A 129 -45.37 -15.97 -12.91
N THR A 130 -45.82 -15.73 -11.68
CA THR A 130 -46.00 -16.78 -10.67
C THR A 130 -47.24 -17.60 -10.99
N VAL A 131 -47.08 -18.92 -11.18
CA VAL A 131 -48.22 -19.85 -11.26
C VAL A 131 -48.82 -19.99 -9.86
N LYS A 132 -50.05 -19.50 -9.67
CA LYS A 132 -50.82 -19.72 -8.43
C LYS A 132 -51.18 -21.20 -8.33
N LYS A 133 -50.60 -21.90 -7.35
CA LYS A 133 -51.12 -23.18 -6.89
C LYS A 133 -52.31 -22.86 -5.99
N GLU A 134 -53.52 -23.24 -6.39
CA GLU A 134 -54.70 -23.10 -5.53
C GLU A 134 -54.46 -23.91 -4.24
N GLU A 135 -54.63 -23.26 -3.09
CA GLU A 135 -54.63 -23.94 -1.79
C GLU A 135 -55.91 -24.77 -1.68
N GLU A 136 -55.77 -26.07 -1.88
CA GLU A 136 -56.78 -27.05 -1.50
C GLU A 136 -57.00 -26.96 0.02
N LYS A 137 -58.19 -26.49 0.42
CA LYS A 137 -58.60 -26.40 1.82
C LYS A 137 -58.48 -27.78 2.44
N LYS A 138 -57.49 -27.96 3.31
CA LYS A 138 -57.38 -29.13 4.19
C LYS A 138 -58.53 -29.08 5.19
N GLU A 139 -59.56 -29.86 4.95
CA GLU A 139 -60.55 -30.18 5.98
C GLU A 139 -59.86 -30.87 7.15
N GLU A 140 -60.19 -30.39 8.34
CA GLU A 140 -59.66 -30.80 9.63
C GLU A 140 -60.07 -32.27 9.90
N VAL A 141 -59.16 -33.21 9.64
CA VAL A 141 -59.39 -34.64 9.85
C VAL A 141 -59.42 -34.92 11.36
N THR A 142 -60.61 -34.80 11.96
CA THR A 142 -60.89 -35.27 13.32
C THR A 142 -60.99 -36.80 13.32
N ASP A 143 -59.96 -37.45 13.87
CA ASP A 143 -59.87 -38.84 14.31
C ASP A 143 -60.51 -39.93 13.41
N TRP A 144 -59.66 -40.55 12.58
CA TRP A 144 -60.02 -41.60 11.62
C TRP A 144 -60.78 -42.79 12.23
N ARG A 145 -60.64 -43.04 13.54
CA ARG A 145 -61.32 -44.13 14.25
C ARG A 145 -62.85 -44.02 14.21
N LYS A 146 -63.39 -42.80 14.26
CA LYS A 146 -64.85 -42.59 14.26
C LYS A 146 -65.52 -42.95 12.94
N ASN A 147 -64.80 -42.80 11.82
CA ASN A 147 -65.34 -43.07 10.49
C ASN A 147 -65.45 -44.58 10.20
N VAL A 148 -64.58 -45.39 10.81
CA VAL A 148 -64.53 -46.85 10.61
C VAL A 148 -65.63 -47.56 11.42
N GLU A 149 -65.89 -47.14 12.66
CA GLU A 149 -66.95 -47.73 13.49
C GLU A 149 -68.36 -47.44 12.96
N ALA A 150 -68.58 -46.27 12.33
CA ALA A 150 -69.86 -45.89 11.73
C ALA A 150 -70.25 -46.77 10.52
N MET A 151 -69.30 -47.45 9.89
CA MET A 151 -69.51 -48.22 8.66
C MET A 151 -69.69 -49.74 8.89
N SER A 152 -69.54 -50.23 10.13
CA SER A 152 -69.57 -51.68 10.43
C SER A 152 -70.93 -52.21 10.91
N GLY A 153 -71.98 -51.40 10.96
CA GLY A 153 -73.22 -51.74 11.64
C GLY A 153 -74.48 -51.67 10.79
N MET A 154 -74.61 -52.51 9.75
CA MET A 154 -75.93 -52.77 9.15
C MET A 154 -75.97 -54.09 8.36
N GLU A 155 -76.03 -55.17 9.12
CA GLU A 155 -76.33 -56.52 8.67
C GLU A 155 -77.84 -56.76 8.83
N GLY A 156 -78.59 -56.92 7.73
CA GLY A 156 -80.03 -57.17 7.86
C GLY A 156 -80.91 -57.04 6.61
N ARG A 157 -80.89 -58.07 5.76
CA ARG A 157 -81.98 -58.63 4.93
C ARG A 157 -82.73 -57.73 3.91
N LYS A 158 -82.30 -57.89 2.65
CA LYS A 158 -83.09 -57.67 1.40
C LYS A 158 -84.47 -58.34 1.44
N LYS A 159 -85.51 -57.63 0.99
CA LYS A 159 -86.66 -58.20 0.27
C LYS A 159 -87.08 -57.28 -0.87
N LEU A 160 -87.16 -57.88 -2.06
CA LEU A 160 -87.69 -57.37 -3.33
C LEU A 160 -89.21 -57.13 -3.23
N PHE A 161 -89.79 -56.34 -4.14
CA PHE A 161 -90.70 -56.80 -5.21
C PHE A 161 -91.07 -55.63 -6.15
N ASP A 162 -91.10 -55.91 -7.46
CA ASP A 162 -91.44 -55.01 -8.58
C ASP A 162 -92.96 -54.81 -8.74
N THR A 163 -93.37 -53.61 -9.18
CA THR A 163 -94.15 -53.34 -10.41
C THR A 163 -93.95 -51.87 -10.80
#